data_AF-A0A3M9Y9N7-F1
#
_entry.id   AF-A0A3M9Y9N7-F1
#
_cell.length_a   1.000
_cell.length_b   1.000
_cell.length_c   1.000
_cell.angle_alpha   90.00
_cell.angle_beta   90.00
_cell.angle_gamma   90.00
#
_symmetry.space_group_name_H-M   'P 1'
#
loop_
_entity.id
_entity.type
_entity.pdbx_description
1 polymer ?
#
loop_
_entity_poly.entity_id
_entity_poly.type
_entity_poly.pdbx_seq_one_letter_code
_entity_poly.pdbx_strand_id
1 'polypeptide(L)'
;MTKGKYVAGAYIVEISDGESTDEFISRLGAQEGVASVEERIRFDSTVFKGTSFNLGIVPKKDEEEVVRQVEALPEVKNIWPVEVISSPQLNLSWTAQGKPLVEVQRRQVGKDGYSPHIMTQVDRLHAEGITGKGLRIGIVDTGIDYTHPALGGCFGPGCLVEFGADVVGDSYDGSQPPNPDGDPFEDCNGHGTHVAGIIAALDNPLGFRGAAPGVKIGMFRAFSCSDTTTMDALMAATSKAYEGGSDIITGRCSLHLFSW
;
A
#
# COMPACT_ATOMS: atom_id res chain seq x y z
N MET A 1 1.22 -5.01 -25.91
CA MET A 1 0.39 -5.28 -24.72
C MET A 1 1.07 -6.40 -23.95
N THR A 2 1.75 -6.10 -22.86
CA THR A 2 2.26 -7.11 -21.93
C THR A 2 1.08 -7.64 -21.13
N LYS A 3 0.79 -8.95 -21.19
CA LYS A 3 -0.20 -9.58 -20.32
C LYS A 3 0.20 -9.32 -18.86
N GLY A 4 -0.77 -8.99 -18.01
CA GLY A 4 -0.57 -8.91 -16.55
C GLY A 4 0.03 -10.21 -16.04
N LYS A 5 0.93 -10.13 -15.05
CA LYS A 5 1.46 -11.30 -14.36
C LYS A 5 0.49 -11.64 -13.22
N TYR A 6 0.05 -12.89 -13.14
CA TYR A 6 -0.86 -13.35 -12.09
C TYR A 6 -0.15 -14.34 -11.18
N VAL A 7 -0.53 -14.37 -9.90
CA VAL A 7 -0.16 -15.42 -8.97
C VAL A 7 -0.95 -16.67 -9.36
N ALA A 8 -0.25 -17.77 -9.68
CA ALA A 8 -0.89 -19.00 -10.15
C ALA A 8 -1.86 -19.57 -9.10
N GLY A 9 -3.07 -19.94 -9.51
CA GLY A 9 -4.10 -20.49 -8.62
C GLY A 9 -4.64 -19.50 -7.59
N ALA A 10 -4.31 -18.21 -7.65
CA ALA A 10 -4.73 -17.24 -6.63
C ALA A 10 -5.86 -16.35 -7.14
N TYR A 11 -6.90 -16.21 -6.30
CA TYR A 11 -8.10 -15.46 -6.62
C TYR A 11 -8.53 -14.57 -5.46
N ILE A 12 -9.17 -13.46 -5.80
CA ILE A 12 -9.89 -12.54 -4.92
C ILE A 12 -11.35 -12.80 -5.14
N VAL A 13 -12.12 -13.05 -4.08
CA VAL A 13 -13.57 -13.20 -4.16
C VAL A 13 -14.25 -12.11 -3.36
N GLU A 14 -15.30 -11.53 -3.94
CA GLU A 14 -16.29 -10.73 -3.22
C GLU A 14 -17.51 -11.60 -2.92
N ILE A 15 -17.90 -11.67 -1.64
CA ILE A 15 -19.06 -12.46 -1.21
C ILE A 15 -20.21 -11.55 -0.75
N SER A 16 -21.40 -12.14 -0.68
CA SER A 16 -22.59 -11.44 -0.24
C SER A 16 -22.52 -11.00 1.23
N ASP A 17 -23.13 -9.86 1.56
CA ASP A 17 -22.97 -9.20 2.87
C ASP A 17 -23.51 -10.04 4.04
N GLY A 18 -24.40 -11.00 3.77
CA GLY A 18 -24.93 -11.95 4.75
C GLY A 18 -24.10 -13.22 4.94
N GLU A 19 -23.11 -13.48 4.07
CA GLU A 19 -22.38 -14.75 4.01
C GLU A 19 -21.11 -14.73 4.87
N SER A 20 -20.71 -15.87 5.42
CA SER A 20 -19.47 -16.00 6.19
C SER A 20 -18.29 -16.39 5.28
N THR A 21 -17.19 -15.65 5.38
CA THR A 21 -15.93 -15.98 4.69
C THR A 21 -15.40 -17.35 5.11
N ASP A 22 -15.50 -17.70 6.40
CA ASP A 22 -15.07 -19.00 6.92
C ASP A 22 -15.89 -20.15 6.31
N GLU A 23 -17.21 -19.96 6.18
CA GLU A 23 -18.11 -20.94 5.57
C GLU A 23 -17.87 -21.05 4.06
N PHE A 24 -17.57 -19.94 3.39
CA PHE A 24 -17.18 -19.94 1.98
C PHE A 24 -15.89 -20.75 1.75
N ILE A 25 -14.82 -20.47 2.49
CA ILE A 25 -13.54 -21.19 2.37
C ILE A 25 -13.73 -22.69 2.69
N SER A 26 -14.52 -23.01 3.73
CA SER A 26 -14.83 -24.40 4.09
C SER A 26 -15.59 -25.14 3.00
N ARG A 27 -16.59 -24.50 2.38
CA ARG A 27 -17.35 -25.06 1.24
C ARG A 27 -16.45 -25.27 0.02
N LEU A 28 -15.61 -24.28 -0.29
CA LEU A 28 -14.67 -24.34 -1.40
C LEU A 28 -13.69 -25.51 -1.27
N GLY A 29 -13.16 -25.74 -0.06
CA GLY A 29 -12.28 -26.89 0.22
C GLY A 29 -12.96 -28.26 0.10
N ALA A 30 -14.29 -28.31 0.16
CA ALA A 30 -15.08 -29.54 -0.04
C ALA A 30 -15.54 -29.75 -1.49
N GLN A 31 -15.28 -28.79 -2.38
CA GLN A 31 -15.75 -28.83 -3.77
C GLN A 31 -14.95 -29.84 -4.62
N GLU A 32 -15.65 -30.52 -5.53
CA GLU A 32 -15.03 -31.54 -6.38
C GLU A 32 -13.98 -30.92 -7.32
N GLY A 33 -12.73 -31.35 -7.21
CA GLY A 33 -11.61 -30.86 -8.04
C GLY A 33 -10.67 -29.91 -7.31
N VAL A 34 -11.04 -29.46 -6.11
CA VAL A 34 -10.19 -28.69 -5.20
C VAL A 34 -9.40 -29.66 -4.32
N ALA A 35 -8.07 -29.60 -4.38
CA ALA A 35 -7.18 -30.40 -3.54
C ALA A 35 -6.86 -29.70 -2.22
N SER A 36 -6.73 -28.37 -2.24
CA SER A 36 -6.50 -27.53 -1.06
C SER A 36 -6.95 -26.10 -1.31
N VAL A 37 -7.28 -25.40 -0.24
CA VAL A 37 -7.52 -23.95 -0.25
C VAL A 37 -6.66 -23.34 0.84
N GLU A 38 -5.85 -22.36 0.49
CA GLU A 38 -5.06 -21.58 1.43
C GLU A 38 -5.54 -20.13 1.39
N GLU A 39 -6.14 -19.67 2.49
CA GLU A 39 -6.54 -18.27 2.62
C GLU A 39 -5.29 -17.38 2.63
N ARG A 40 -5.27 -16.35 1.78
CA ARG A 40 -4.16 -15.40 1.68
C ARG A 40 -4.41 -14.16 2.50
N ILE A 41 -5.49 -13.44 2.19
CA ILE A 41 -5.87 -12.20 2.85
C ILE A 41 -7.37 -12.16 3.05
N ARG A 42 -7.80 -12.03 4.30
CA ARG A 42 -9.17 -11.69 4.64
C ARG A 42 -9.37 -10.18 4.57
N PHE A 43 -10.43 -9.74 3.88
CA PHE A 43 -10.79 -8.34 3.82
C PHE A 43 -11.79 -8.01 4.92
N ASP A 44 -11.26 -7.60 6.07
CA ASP A 44 -12.06 -7.09 7.19
C ASP A 44 -12.38 -5.61 6.98
N SER A 45 -13.28 -5.31 6.05
CA SER A 45 -13.68 -3.93 5.75
C SER A 45 -15.17 -3.77 5.53
N THR A 46 -15.65 -2.59 5.89
CA THR A 46 -17.01 -2.12 5.62
C THR A 46 -17.24 -1.78 4.14
N VAL A 47 -16.19 -1.60 3.35
CA VAL A 47 -16.31 -1.26 1.90
C VAL A 47 -16.12 -2.46 0.97
N PHE A 48 -15.54 -3.56 1.46
CA PHE A 48 -15.34 -4.78 0.67
C PHE A 48 -15.42 -6.01 1.58
N LYS A 49 -16.35 -6.92 1.26
CA LYS A 49 -16.51 -8.18 1.98
C LYS A 49 -16.04 -9.34 1.12
N GLY A 50 -15.00 -10.02 1.57
CA GLY A 50 -14.43 -11.10 0.79
C GLY A 50 -13.12 -11.63 1.36
N THR A 51 -12.44 -12.44 0.55
CA THR A 51 -11.10 -12.94 0.85
C THR A 51 -10.33 -13.22 -0.42
N SER A 52 -9.01 -13.24 -0.35
CA SER A 52 -8.17 -13.88 -1.36
C SER A 52 -7.70 -15.25 -0.89
N PHE A 53 -7.46 -16.16 -1.83
CA PHE A 53 -7.04 -17.53 -1.55
C PHE A 53 -6.23 -18.11 -2.70
N ASN A 54 -5.39 -19.10 -2.39
CA ASN A 54 -4.74 -19.99 -3.35
C ASN A 54 -5.51 -21.32 -3.44
N LEU A 55 -5.79 -21.75 -4.67
CA LEU A 55 -6.34 -23.07 -4.99
C LEU A 55 -5.20 -24.03 -5.32
N GLY A 56 -5.10 -25.10 -4.55
CA GLY A 56 -4.42 -26.31 -5.00
C GLY A 56 -5.39 -27.15 -5.81
N ILE A 57 -5.07 -27.42 -7.07
CA ILE A 57 -5.94 -28.19 -7.98
C ILE A 57 -5.42 -29.61 -8.11
N VAL A 58 -6.34 -30.58 -8.14
CA VAL A 58 -5.98 -31.99 -8.39
C VAL A 58 -5.36 -32.11 -9.80
N PRO A 59 -4.21 -32.79 -9.96
CA PRO A 59 -3.59 -32.96 -11.27
C PRO A 59 -4.58 -33.53 -12.31
N LYS A 60 -4.69 -32.87 -13.48
CA LYS A 60 -5.57 -33.18 -14.64
C LYS A 60 -7.00 -32.58 -14.65
N LYS A 61 -7.41 -31.77 -13.67
CA LYS A 61 -8.61 -30.90 -13.82
C LYS A 61 -8.22 -29.53 -14.37
N ASP A 62 -9.13 -28.90 -15.09
CA ASP A 62 -8.95 -27.57 -15.67
C ASP A 62 -9.25 -26.50 -14.61
N GLU A 63 -8.30 -25.60 -14.37
CA GLU A 63 -8.42 -24.48 -13.43
C GLU A 63 -9.57 -23.56 -13.81
N GLU A 64 -9.76 -23.32 -15.11
CA GLU A 64 -10.84 -22.47 -15.61
C GLU A 64 -12.22 -23.05 -15.26
N GLU A 65 -12.37 -24.38 -15.29
CA GLU A 65 -13.63 -25.04 -14.94
C GLU A 65 -13.93 -24.97 -13.45
N VAL A 66 -12.91 -25.16 -12.59
CA VAL A 66 -13.10 -25.01 -11.13
C VAL A 66 -13.50 -23.58 -10.79
N VAL A 67 -12.81 -22.59 -11.36
CA VAL A 67 -13.12 -21.16 -11.14
C VAL A 67 -14.53 -20.82 -11.60
N ARG A 68 -14.94 -21.30 -12.78
CA ARG A 68 -16.30 -21.09 -13.30
C ARG A 68 -17.38 -21.67 -12.39
N GLN A 69 -17.10 -22.78 -11.70
CA GLN A 69 -18.03 -23.34 -10.73
C GLN A 69 -18.11 -22.48 -9.46
N VAL A 70 -16.98 -21.91 -9.01
CA VAL A 70 -16.95 -20.97 -7.89
C VAL A 70 -17.70 -19.68 -8.23
N GLU A 71 -17.54 -19.15 -9.44
CA GLU A 71 -18.29 -18.00 -9.95
C GLU A 71 -19.80 -18.23 -9.96
N ALA A 72 -20.25 -19.48 -10.15
CA ALA A 72 -21.66 -19.83 -10.19
C ALA A 72 -22.29 -20.02 -8.81
N LEU A 73 -21.50 -19.94 -7.71
CA LEU A 73 -22.02 -20.05 -6.36
C LEU A 73 -22.89 -18.83 -6.02
N PRO A 74 -24.08 -19.02 -5.41
CA PRO A 74 -25.01 -17.92 -5.13
C PRO A 74 -24.45 -16.89 -4.13
N GLU A 75 -23.52 -17.29 -3.27
CA GLU A 75 -22.84 -16.40 -2.33
C GLU A 75 -21.79 -15.49 -2.98
N VAL A 76 -21.29 -15.82 -4.17
CA VAL A 76 -20.22 -15.10 -4.87
C VAL A 76 -20.81 -13.98 -5.71
N LYS A 77 -20.38 -12.74 -5.45
CA LYS A 77 -20.74 -11.58 -6.28
C LYS A 77 -19.80 -11.46 -7.47
N ASN A 78 -18.51 -11.58 -7.21
CA ASN A 78 -17.45 -11.41 -8.20
C ASN A 78 -16.20 -12.22 -7.80
N ILE A 79 -15.40 -12.61 -8.78
CA ILE A 79 -14.07 -13.20 -8.57
C ILE A 79 -13.08 -12.60 -9.55
N TRP A 80 -11.82 -12.45 -9.13
CA TRP A 80 -10.74 -11.94 -9.97
C TRP A 80 -9.44 -12.70 -9.69
N PRO A 81 -8.58 -12.93 -10.70
CA PRO A 81 -7.24 -13.47 -10.45
C PRO A 81 -6.38 -12.44 -9.69
N VAL A 82 -5.50 -12.90 -8.81
CA VAL A 82 -4.56 -12.04 -8.09
C VAL A 82 -3.45 -11.59 -9.04
N GLU A 83 -3.47 -10.32 -9.43
CA GLU A 83 -2.41 -9.71 -10.23
C GLU A 83 -1.17 -9.37 -9.37
N VAL A 84 0.01 -9.71 -9.88
CA VAL A 84 1.31 -9.28 -9.35
C VAL A 84 1.66 -7.93 -9.94
N ILE A 85 1.87 -6.98 -9.06
CA ILE A 85 2.24 -5.61 -9.40
C ILE A 85 3.70 -5.41 -8.99
N SER A 86 4.56 -5.30 -9.98
CA SER A 86 5.97 -4.98 -9.79
C SER A 86 6.28 -3.61 -10.36
N SER A 87 7.22 -2.91 -9.73
CA SER A 87 7.67 -1.62 -10.22
C SER A 87 8.20 -1.67 -11.65
N PRO A 88 7.98 -0.59 -12.43
CA PRO A 88 8.58 -0.48 -13.73
C PRO A 88 10.11 -0.51 -13.60
N GLN A 89 10.78 -1.28 -14.45
CA GLN A 89 12.23 -1.28 -14.54
C GLN A 89 12.68 0.07 -15.10
N LEU A 90 13.19 0.94 -14.23
CA LEU A 90 13.73 2.24 -14.63
C LEU A 90 15.17 2.06 -15.12
N ASN A 91 15.43 2.45 -16.37
CA ASN A 91 16.79 2.63 -16.88
C ASN A 91 17.34 3.95 -16.33
N LEU A 92 17.89 3.93 -15.12
CA LEU A 92 18.52 5.10 -14.51
C LEU A 92 19.87 5.38 -15.18
N SER A 93 19.94 6.45 -15.96
CA SER A 93 21.21 7.04 -16.38
C SER A 93 21.52 8.22 -15.47
N TRP A 94 22.48 8.03 -14.57
CA TRP A 94 22.98 9.11 -13.72
C TRP A 94 23.83 10.06 -14.56
N THR A 95 23.35 11.27 -14.81
CA THR A 95 24.07 12.28 -15.59
C THR A 95 24.95 13.21 -14.74
N ALA A 96 25.03 12.98 -13.42
CA ALA A 96 25.78 13.82 -12.48
C ALA A 96 26.79 12.99 -11.68
N GLN A 97 28.04 13.46 -11.60
CA GLN A 97 29.05 12.94 -10.69
C GLN A 97 28.83 13.58 -9.31
N GLY A 98 28.43 12.77 -8.32
CA GLY A 98 28.09 13.24 -6.98
C GLY A 98 29.26 13.96 -6.30
N LYS A 99 28.99 15.16 -5.75
CA LYS A 99 29.83 15.74 -4.70
C LYS A 99 29.46 15.10 -3.36
N PRO A 100 30.39 14.97 -2.40
CA PRO A 100 30.05 14.55 -1.04
C PRO A 100 28.96 15.44 -0.44
N LEU A 101 28.04 14.87 0.34
CA LEU A 101 26.93 15.54 1.05
C LEU A 101 27.37 16.60 2.09
N VAL A 102 28.62 17.05 2.06
CA VAL A 102 29.12 18.07 2.98
C VAL A 102 28.74 19.43 2.41
N GLU A 103 27.78 20.08 3.08
CA GLU A 103 27.31 21.46 2.87
C GLU A 103 26.40 21.74 1.66
N VAL A 104 25.43 20.88 1.35
CA VAL A 104 24.27 21.33 0.57
C VAL A 104 23.20 21.87 1.52
N GLN A 105 23.48 23.03 2.15
CA GLN A 105 22.40 23.82 2.75
C GLN A 105 21.64 24.51 1.63
N ARG A 106 20.31 24.37 1.62
CA ARG A 106 19.46 25.13 0.72
C ARG A 106 19.71 26.62 0.97
N ARG A 107 19.97 27.40 -0.09
CA ARG A 107 19.91 28.86 0.01
C ARG A 107 18.46 29.26 0.29
N GLN A 108 18.12 29.35 1.56
CA GLN A 108 16.80 29.73 2.06
C GLN A 108 16.54 31.21 1.72
N VAL A 109 15.43 31.48 1.02
CA VAL A 109 14.86 32.81 0.89
C VAL A 109 13.53 32.78 1.67
N GLY A 110 13.51 33.36 2.86
CA GLY A 110 12.32 33.38 3.75
C GLY A 110 12.16 32.13 4.65
N LYS A 111 11.07 32.08 5.42
CA LYS A 111 10.73 30.95 6.32
C LYS A 111 10.26 29.68 5.57
N ASP A 112 9.82 29.81 4.33
CA ASP A 112 9.44 28.71 3.43
C ASP A 112 9.95 28.97 2.00
N GLY A 113 11.26 28.86 1.82
CA GLY A 113 11.93 29.09 0.53
C GLY A 113 11.89 27.89 -0.43
N TYR A 114 11.02 26.89 -0.20
CA TYR A 114 10.97 25.70 -1.04
C TYR A 114 10.27 26.01 -2.37
N SER A 115 10.98 25.93 -3.49
CA SER A 115 10.45 26.34 -4.81
C SER A 115 9.11 25.69 -5.20
N PRO A 116 8.88 24.38 -4.97
CA PRO A 116 7.57 23.77 -5.17
C PRO A 116 6.49 24.38 -4.29
N HIS A 117 6.77 24.74 -3.03
CA HIS A 117 5.80 25.40 -2.17
C HIS A 117 5.43 26.78 -2.70
N ILE A 118 6.41 27.58 -3.13
CA ILE A 118 6.17 28.90 -3.74
C ILE A 118 5.35 28.75 -5.04
N MET A 119 5.69 27.79 -5.89
CA MET A 119 4.98 27.55 -7.15
C MET A 119 3.53 27.09 -6.94
N THR A 120 3.29 26.31 -5.88
CA THR A 120 1.96 25.76 -5.56
C THR A 120 1.21 26.58 -4.51
N GLN A 121 1.78 27.70 -4.06
CA GLN A 121 1.24 28.61 -3.04
C GLN A 121 1.03 27.99 -1.65
N VAL A 122 1.70 26.87 -1.36
CA VAL A 122 1.72 26.23 -0.03
C VAL A 122 2.38 27.15 1.01
N ASP A 123 3.36 27.94 0.60
CA ASP A 123 4.03 28.94 1.44
C ASP A 123 3.02 29.98 2.00
N ARG A 124 2.02 30.36 1.18
CA ARG A 124 0.96 31.29 1.59
C ARG A 124 0.02 30.66 2.61
N LEU A 125 -0.38 29.40 2.40
CA LEU A 125 -1.18 28.63 3.35
C LEU A 125 -0.46 28.48 4.70
N HIS A 126 0.85 28.18 4.67
CA HIS A 126 1.68 28.13 5.86
C HIS A 126 1.74 29.49 6.58
N ALA A 127 1.83 30.61 5.85
CA ALA A 127 1.82 31.94 6.43
C ALA A 127 0.48 32.28 7.12
N GLU A 128 -0.63 31.71 6.65
CA GLU A 128 -1.96 31.79 7.28
C GLU A 128 -2.14 30.78 8.42
N GLY A 129 -1.16 29.92 8.69
CA GLY A 129 -1.21 28.90 9.74
C GLY A 129 -1.97 27.63 9.35
N ILE A 130 -2.28 27.45 8.07
CA ILE A 130 -2.95 26.25 7.55
C ILE A 130 -1.90 25.18 7.28
N THR A 131 -1.94 24.08 8.04
CA THR A 131 -0.94 23.00 7.98
C THR A 131 -1.54 21.60 7.82
N GLY A 132 -2.85 21.50 7.65
CA GLY A 132 -3.57 20.21 7.66
C GLY A 132 -3.86 19.66 9.07
N LYS A 133 -3.68 20.47 10.11
CA LYS A 133 -3.96 20.06 11.51
C LYS A 133 -5.38 19.50 11.65
N GLY A 134 -5.47 18.32 12.26
CA GLY A 134 -6.73 17.61 12.51
C GLY A 134 -7.14 16.65 11.41
N LEU A 135 -6.41 16.62 10.28
CA LEU A 135 -6.60 15.65 9.21
C LEU A 135 -5.63 14.47 9.35
N ARG A 136 -6.06 13.32 8.84
CA ARG A 136 -5.30 12.07 8.80
C ARG A 136 -5.11 11.65 7.35
N ILE A 137 -3.87 11.35 6.96
CA ILE A 137 -3.52 10.90 5.60
C ILE A 137 -2.97 9.49 5.67
N GLY A 138 -3.66 8.54 5.03
CA GLY A 138 -3.21 7.17 4.84
C GLY A 138 -2.32 7.08 3.61
N ILE A 139 -1.14 6.50 3.76
CA ILE A 139 -0.16 6.29 2.70
C ILE A 139 -0.03 4.79 2.46
N VAL A 140 -0.31 4.35 1.23
CA VAL A 140 -0.12 2.94 0.80
C VAL A 140 1.15 2.86 -0.06
N ASP A 141 2.26 2.38 0.50
CA ASP A 141 3.57 2.46 -0.15
C ASP A 141 4.55 1.37 0.35
N THR A 142 5.86 1.54 0.18
CA THR A 142 6.92 0.60 0.61
C THR A 142 7.15 0.55 2.12
N GLY A 143 6.43 1.36 2.89
CA GLY A 143 6.69 1.57 4.31
C GLY A 143 7.38 2.90 4.60
N ILE A 144 7.76 3.11 5.85
CA ILE A 144 8.26 4.40 6.33
C ILE A 144 9.36 4.25 7.37
N ASP A 145 10.46 4.94 7.17
CA ASP A 145 11.41 5.22 8.25
C ASP A 145 10.86 6.37 9.11
N TYR A 146 9.98 6.03 10.05
CA TYR A 146 9.46 6.99 11.02
C TYR A 146 10.52 7.45 12.03
N THR A 147 11.70 6.80 12.08
CA THR A 147 12.81 7.22 12.96
C THR A 147 13.55 8.44 12.40
N HIS A 148 13.31 8.77 11.12
CA HIS A 148 13.88 9.95 10.48
C HIS A 148 13.49 11.24 11.24
N PRO A 149 14.44 12.14 11.57
CA PRO A 149 14.15 13.33 12.37
C PRO A 149 13.12 14.28 11.76
N ALA A 150 13.07 14.37 10.43
CA ALA A 150 12.05 15.15 9.73
C ALA A 150 10.64 14.55 9.84
N LEU A 151 10.50 13.29 10.28
CA LEU A 151 9.22 12.61 10.47
C LEU A 151 8.87 12.41 11.95
N GLY A 152 9.62 13.05 12.85
CA GLY A 152 9.33 13.08 14.29
C GLY A 152 10.00 11.98 15.12
N GLY A 153 10.59 10.96 14.49
CA GLY A 153 11.42 9.98 15.18
C GLY A 153 10.65 8.92 15.97
N CYS A 154 9.35 8.75 15.74
CA CYS A 154 8.53 7.79 16.48
C CYS A 154 7.29 7.33 15.71
N PHE A 155 6.75 6.18 16.11
CA PHE A 155 5.54 5.57 15.59
C PHE A 155 4.51 5.33 16.70
N GLY A 156 3.23 5.62 16.41
CA GLY A 156 2.11 5.36 17.31
C GLY A 156 1.44 6.62 17.87
N PRO A 157 0.53 6.47 18.86
CA PRO A 157 -0.26 7.57 19.40
C PRO A 157 0.60 8.77 19.85
N GLY A 158 0.30 9.95 19.32
CA GLY A 158 1.03 11.19 19.61
C GLY A 158 2.17 11.50 18.64
N CYS A 159 2.67 10.53 17.88
CA CYS A 159 3.68 10.73 16.83
C CYS A 159 3.08 11.37 15.57
N LEU A 160 3.94 11.83 14.64
CA LEU A 160 3.48 12.24 13.31
C LEU A 160 2.93 11.04 12.55
N VAL A 161 3.71 9.96 12.50
CA VAL A 161 3.29 8.65 12.00
C VAL A 161 2.54 7.96 13.14
N GLU A 162 1.22 8.11 13.13
CA GLU A 162 0.37 7.79 14.29
C GLU A 162 -0.19 6.37 14.25
N PHE A 163 -0.42 5.83 13.05
CA PHE A 163 -1.03 4.53 12.83
C PHE A 163 -0.49 3.90 11.55
N GLY A 164 -0.79 2.63 11.32
CA GLY A 164 -0.23 1.90 10.20
C GLY A 164 -0.04 0.42 10.47
N ALA A 165 0.42 -0.29 9.46
CA ALA A 165 0.77 -1.70 9.52
C ALA A 165 1.60 -2.10 8.30
N ASP A 166 2.34 -3.19 8.41
CA ASP A 166 2.82 -3.95 7.25
C ASP A 166 1.76 -4.99 6.85
N VAL A 167 1.32 -4.93 5.60
CA VAL A 167 0.33 -5.89 5.07
C VAL A 167 0.97 -7.03 4.27
N VAL A 168 2.27 -6.98 3.98
CA VAL A 168 2.97 -7.95 3.12
C VAL A 168 4.11 -8.69 3.82
N GLY A 169 4.92 -8.00 4.61
CA GLY A 169 6.18 -8.52 5.16
C GLY A 169 7.39 -8.29 4.26
N ASP A 170 8.59 -8.37 4.84
CA ASP A 170 9.86 -8.02 4.18
C ASP A 170 10.21 -8.88 2.96
N SER A 171 9.92 -10.18 3.01
CA SER A 171 10.31 -11.16 1.98
C SER A 171 9.22 -11.44 0.95
N TYR A 172 8.17 -10.62 0.92
CA TYR A 172 7.02 -10.88 0.05
C TYR A 172 7.38 -10.75 -1.44
N ASP A 173 7.01 -11.75 -2.23
CA ASP A 173 7.19 -11.80 -3.68
C ASP A 173 5.88 -12.10 -4.45
N GLY A 174 4.75 -12.13 -3.73
CA GLY A 174 3.45 -12.47 -4.27
C GLY A 174 3.14 -13.97 -4.35
N SER A 175 4.16 -14.84 -4.34
CA SER A 175 3.98 -16.28 -4.58
C SER A 175 3.30 -17.02 -3.43
N GLN A 176 3.45 -16.53 -2.21
CA GLN A 176 2.87 -17.07 -0.98
C GLN A 176 1.90 -16.06 -0.35
N PRO A 177 1.04 -16.47 0.60
CA PRO A 177 0.33 -15.54 1.46
C PRO A 177 1.28 -14.51 2.10
N PRO A 178 0.85 -13.25 2.29
CA PRO A 178 1.65 -12.26 3.00
C PRO A 178 1.84 -12.63 4.47
N ASN A 179 2.88 -12.09 5.09
CA ASN A 179 3.15 -12.22 6.52
C ASN A 179 3.08 -10.83 7.19
N PRO A 180 1.87 -10.31 7.45
CA PRO A 180 1.68 -8.96 7.95
C PRO A 180 2.10 -8.80 9.41
N ASP A 181 2.45 -7.58 9.80
CA ASP A 181 2.67 -7.19 11.19
C ASP A 181 2.20 -5.74 11.46
N GLY A 182 2.34 -5.31 12.72
CA GLY A 182 1.86 -4.00 13.17
C GLY A 182 2.82 -2.84 12.91
N ASP A 183 3.99 -3.08 12.34
CA ASP A 183 5.05 -2.09 12.21
C ASP A 183 5.29 -1.75 10.72
N PRO A 184 4.89 -0.55 10.26
CA PRO A 184 5.11 -0.14 8.88
C PRO A 184 6.56 0.29 8.58
N PHE A 185 7.50 0.06 9.51
CA PHE A 185 8.90 0.41 9.34
C PHE A 185 9.49 -0.18 8.06
N GLU A 186 10.34 0.60 7.39
CA GLU A 186 11.10 0.12 6.25
C GLU A 186 12.41 0.90 6.07
N ASP A 187 13.50 0.20 5.74
CA ASP A 187 14.84 0.76 5.55
C ASP A 187 15.53 0.37 4.22
N CYS A 188 14.80 -0.24 3.28
CA CYS A 188 15.38 -0.82 2.06
C CYS A 188 15.15 0.00 0.76
N ASN A 189 13.92 0.45 0.47
CA ASN A 189 13.57 1.26 -0.71
C ASN A 189 13.50 2.76 -0.40
N GLY A 190 12.93 3.14 0.75
CA GLY A 190 12.77 4.54 1.17
C GLY A 190 11.76 5.36 0.36
N HIS A 191 11.00 4.76 -0.57
CA HIS A 191 10.03 5.48 -1.40
C HIS A 191 8.89 6.05 -0.54
N GLY A 192 8.29 5.25 0.33
CA GLY A 192 7.24 5.71 1.24
C GLY A 192 7.75 6.76 2.25
N THR A 193 8.98 6.65 2.73
CA THR A 193 9.65 7.69 3.54
C THR A 193 9.76 9.02 2.78
N HIS A 194 10.13 8.96 1.50
CA HIS A 194 10.23 10.14 0.65
C HIS A 194 8.84 10.79 0.42
N VAL A 195 7.81 9.98 0.14
CA VAL A 195 6.42 10.43 0.00
C VAL A 195 5.93 11.09 1.30
N ALA A 196 6.15 10.44 2.44
CA ALA A 196 5.79 11.00 3.76
C ALA A 196 6.51 12.33 4.03
N GLY A 197 7.77 12.47 3.59
CA GLY A 197 8.52 13.71 3.68
C GLY A 197 7.92 14.86 2.85
N ILE A 198 7.46 14.58 1.62
CA ILE A 198 6.74 15.56 0.80
C ILE A 198 5.45 16.02 1.51
N ILE A 199 4.75 15.09 2.14
CA ILE A 199 3.45 15.37 2.77
C ILE A 199 3.64 16.15 4.08
N ALA A 200 4.42 15.63 5.03
CA ALA A 200 4.38 16.14 6.40
C ALA A 200 5.74 16.29 7.09
N ALA A 201 6.84 16.39 6.35
CA ALA A 201 8.13 16.67 6.99
C ALA A 201 8.04 17.89 7.93
N LEU A 202 8.43 17.69 9.17
CA LEU A 202 8.52 18.70 10.21
C LEU A 202 9.70 19.64 9.93
N ASP A 203 9.72 20.79 10.61
CA ASP A 203 10.86 21.70 10.56
C ASP A 203 12.12 20.96 11.04
N ASN A 204 13.15 20.95 10.20
CA ASN A 204 14.35 20.15 10.43
C ASN A 204 15.62 20.91 9.96
N PRO A 205 16.82 20.49 10.43
CA PRO A 205 18.08 21.15 10.08
C PRO A 205 18.45 21.15 8.59
N LEU A 206 17.80 20.31 7.77
CA LEU A 206 18.05 20.23 6.32
C LEU A 206 17.30 21.32 5.54
N GLY A 207 16.40 22.06 6.20
CA GLY A 207 15.75 23.24 5.63
C GLY A 207 14.73 22.91 4.54
N PHE A 208 14.00 21.80 4.70
CA PHE A 208 12.78 21.52 3.95
C PHE A 208 11.64 21.18 4.90
N ARG A 209 10.41 21.30 4.41
CA ARG A 209 9.18 21.04 5.16
C ARG A 209 8.19 20.39 4.23
N GLY A 210 7.29 19.56 4.76
CA GLY A 210 6.19 18.98 4.00
C GLY A 210 5.12 20.01 3.67
N ALA A 211 4.22 19.66 2.76
CA ALA A 211 3.12 20.52 2.33
C ALA A 211 2.02 20.68 3.40
N ALA A 212 1.83 19.69 4.26
CA ALA A 212 0.84 19.64 5.32
C ALA A 212 1.46 19.05 6.61
N PRO A 213 2.39 19.77 7.27
CA PRO A 213 3.16 19.26 8.40
C PRO A 213 2.36 19.07 9.70
N GLY A 214 1.09 19.49 9.72
CA GLY A 214 0.20 19.38 10.88
C GLY A 214 -0.71 18.14 10.86
N VAL A 215 -0.71 17.36 9.77
CA VAL A 215 -1.53 16.13 9.65
C VAL A 215 -1.01 15.03 10.58
N LYS A 216 -1.79 13.95 10.70
CA LYS A 216 -1.30 12.65 11.14
C LYS A 216 -1.14 11.72 9.94
N ILE A 217 -0.03 11.00 9.90
CA ILE A 217 0.25 10.00 8.86
C ILE A 217 -0.16 8.62 9.38
N GLY A 218 -0.91 7.90 8.54
CA GLY A 218 -1.06 6.46 8.60
C GLY A 218 -0.18 5.82 7.53
N MET A 219 0.72 4.90 7.85
CA MET A 219 1.49 4.17 6.82
C MET A 219 1.04 2.72 6.70
N PHE A 220 0.65 2.31 5.50
CA PHE A 220 0.26 0.94 5.18
C PHE A 220 1.25 0.39 4.17
N ARG A 221 2.25 -0.33 4.68
CA ARG A 221 3.29 -0.92 3.86
C ARG A 221 2.69 -2.07 3.07
N ALA A 222 2.62 -1.89 1.75
CA ALA A 222 2.04 -2.85 0.82
C ALA A 222 3.06 -3.40 -0.19
N PHE A 223 4.27 -2.85 -0.20
CA PHE A 223 5.38 -3.34 -1.03
C PHE A 223 6.50 -3.84 -0.13
N SER A 224 7.13 -4.92 -0.54
CA SER A 224 8.28 -5.50 0.17
C SER A 224 9.61 -4.86 -0.26
N CYS A 225 10.71 -5.31 0.33
CA CYS A 225 12.05 -4.89 -0.09
C CYS A 225 12.42 -5.36 -1.51
N SER A 226 11.68 -6.31 -2.08
CA SER A 226 11.84 -6.70 -3.50
C SER A 226 11.01 -5.84 -4.45
N ASP A 227 10.37 -4.80 -3.92
CA ASP A 227 9.53 -3.84 -4.65
C ASP A 227 8.36 -4.49 -5.39
N THR A 228 7.85 -5.57 -4.80
CA THR A 228 6.75 -6.40 -5.32
C THR A 228 5.54 -6.27 -4.40
N THR A 229 4.35 -6.20 -5.01
CA THR A 229 3.06 -6.30 -4.34
C THR A 229 2.07 -7.10 -5.20
N THR A 230 0.89 -7.31 -4.68
CA THR A 230 -0.24 -7.94 -5.37
C THR A 230 -1.50 -7.12 -5.20
N MET A 231 -2.47 -7.32 -6.10
CA MET A 231 -3.72 -6.56 -6.05
C MET A 231 -4.48 -6.77 -4.73
N ASP A 232 -4.49 -7.99 -4.18
CA ASP A 232 -5.11 -8.28 -2.89
C ASP A 232 -4.41 -7.55 -1.73
N ALA A 233 -3.07 -7.47 -1.74
CA ALA A 233 -2.33 -6.71 -0.74
C ALA A 233 -2.62 -5.19 -0.82
N LEU A 234 -2.68 -4.62 -2.03
CA LEU A 234 -3.06 -3.21 -2.22
C LEU A 234 -4.50 -2.92 -1.77
N MET A 235 -5.44 -3.82 -2.08
CA MET A 235 -6.82 -3.72 -1.61
C MET A 235 -6.88 -3.77 -0.08
N ALA A 236 -6.10 -4.65 0.56
CA ALA A 236 -6.05 -4.78 2.01
C ALA A 236 -5.45 -3.54 2.68
N ALA A 237 -4.34 -3.02 2.15
CA ALA A 237 -3.72 -1.78 2.64
C ALA A 237 -4.65 -0.58 2.50
N THR A 238 -5.30 -0.44 1.35
CA THR A 238 -6.27 0.65 1.09
C THR A 238 -7.47 0.55 2.02
N SER A 239 -7.99 -0.66 2.22
CA SER A 239 -9.10 -0.90 3.16
C SER A 239 -8.69 -0.57 4.59
N LYS A 240 -7.50 -1.00 5.05
CA LYS A 240 -6.97 -0.63 6.37
C LYS A 240 -6.75 0.87 6.52
N ALA A 241 -6.36 1.58 5.45
CA ALA A 241 -6.25 3.04 5.46
C ALA A 241 -7.59 3.73 5.66
N TYR A 242 -8.63 3.22 5.00
CA TYR A 242 -10.00 3.70 5.16
C TYR A 242 -10.53 3.42 6.57
N GLU A 243 -10.48 2.17 7.04
CA GLU A 243 -10.94 1.77 8.38
C GLU A 243 -10.12 2.44 9.50
N GLY A 244 -8.86 2.76 9.23
CA GLY A 244 -8.00 3.54 10.10
C GLY A 244 -8.46 4.99 10.29
N GLY A 245 -9.47 5.45 9.54
CA GLY A 245 -10.04 6.79 9.64
C GLY A 245 -9.22 7.85 8.90
N SER A 246 -8.59 7.48 7.77
CA SER A 246 -7.88 8.44 6.91
C SER A 246 -8.89 9.32 6.15
N ASP A 247 -8.70 10.64 6.19
CA ASP A 247 -9.48 11.59 5.41
C ASP A 247 -9.04 11.60 3.93
N ILE A 248 -7.76 11.36 3.69
CA ILE A 248 -7.15 11.27 2.38
C ILE A 248 -6.33 9.98 2.33
N ILE A 249 -6.49 9.20 1.26
CA ILE A 249 -5.62 8.06 0.98
C ILE A 249 -4.82 8.38 -0.28
N THR A 250 -3.50 8.28 -0.15
CA THR A 250 -2.57 8.35 -1.28
C THR A 250 -1.77 7.06 -1.31
N GLY A 251 -1.35 6.63 -2.49
CA GLY A 251 -0.58 5.41 -2.57
C GLY A 251 0.09 5.24 -3.91
N ARG A 252 1.04 4.33 -3.92
CA ARG A 252 1.69 3.89 -5.14
C ARG A 252 0.76 2.97 -5.91
N CYS A 253 0.13 3.52 -6.94
CA CYS A 253 -0.63 2.75 -7.91
C CYS A 253 0.13 2.76 -9.24
N SER A 254 0.75 1.64 -9.65
CA SER A 254 1.06 1.49 -11.06
C SER A 254 -0.25 1.26 -11.79
N LEU A 255 -0.67 2.23 -12.60
CA LEU A 255 -1.95 2.21 -13.30
C LEU A 255 -1.94 1.11 -14.38
N HIS A 256 -2.61 -0.01 -14.10
CA HIS A 256 -3.27 -0.88 -15.09
C HIS A 256 -4.72 -1.18 -14.68
N LEU A 257 -5.35 -0.27 -13.93
CA LEU A 257 -6.71 -0.46 -13.45
C LEU A 257 -7.74 -0.02 -14.51
N PHE A 258 -8.61 -0.97 -14.86
CA PHE A 258 -9.80 -0.90 -15.71
C PHE A 258 -9.58 -0.86 -17.23
N SER A 259 -9.50 -2.04 -17.86
CA SER A 259 -10.13 -2.21 -19.18
C SER A 259 -11.56 -2.72 -18.96
N TRP A 260 -12.53 -1.85 -19.21
CA TRP A 260 -13.91 -2.27 -19.50
C TRP A 260 -13.97 -2.91 -20.89
#